data_AF-W9GDK2-F1
#
_entry.id   AF-W9GDK2-F1
#
_cell.length_a   1.000
_cell.length_b   1.000
_cell.length_c   1.000
_cell.angle_alpha   90.00
_cell.angle_beta   90.00
_cell.angle_gamma   90.00
#
_symmetry.space_group_name_H-M   'P 1'
#
loop_
_entity.id
_entity.type
_entity.pdbx_description
1 polymer ?
#
loop_
_entity_poly.entity_id
_entity_poly.type
_entity_poly.pdbx_seq_one_letter_code
_entity_poly.pdbx_strand_id
1 'polypeptide(L)'
;MTEDRARLHTAVLVAPSKERRKLRKQRRKAEARLHAEQRRAALAAAKAKAEEERAERRATVYLPKSGEPGAARLRTPGRFHLTRHQDTSATLAGAYPFVAEGGLGADGVFVGQDLYSGGSFVYDPWVLYARGIITAPNVVLAGIVGSGKSSLAKSLYTRSLPFGRRVYVPGDPKGEHTAVANAVGGRAIVLGHGLNTRLNPLDEGHRPSGLSDAQWASTVAARRRDLIGALAETVLARGLSPLEHTAIDIALTQTVWENDVPILPMVVDHILAPSKDADGRLAEDGRLVGHALRRLVAGDLAGLFDGPSTVAFDPSLPMISLDLSRVTENSTLISVLMTCSSAWMESALLDPNGGQRWVIYDEAWRLMSHPALLRRMDAHWRLARHYGIANMLIFHKLTD
;
A
#
# COMPACT_ATOMS: atom_id res chain seq x y z
N MET A 1 45.76 25.83 9.80
CA MET A 1 46.95 26.66 10.05
C MET A 1 47.91 26.51 8.88
N THR A 2 47.71 27.29 7.84
CA THR A 2 48.71 27.46 6.77
C THR A 2 49.84 28.29 7.35
N GLU A 3 50.94 27.63 7.74
CA GLU A 3 52.20 28.34 7.94
C GLU A 3 52.50 29.10 6.66
N ASP A 4 52.34 30.41 6.76
CA ASP A 4 52.69 31.36 5.73
C ASP A 4 54.15 31.09 5.37
N ARG A 5 54.38 30.59 4.16
CA ARG A 5 55.69 30.11 3.72
C ARG A 5 56.55 31.34 3.51
N ALA A 6 57.07 31.89 4.61
CA ALA A 6 57.89 33.09 4.62
C ALA A 6 59.06 32.88 3.67
N ARG A 7 58.97 33.47 2.48
CA ARG A 7 60.10 33.56 1.56
C ARG A 7 61.11 34.46 2.25
N LEU A 8 62.10 33.86 2.89
CA LEU A 8 63.29 34.54 3.36
C LEU A 8 64.01 35.13 2.15
N HIS A 9 63.70 36.39 1.85
CA HIS A 9 64.48 37.22 0.96
C HIS A 9 65.65 37.77 1.76
N THR A 10 66.79 37.08 1.72
CA THR A 10 68.06 37.65 2.21
C THR A 10 68.51 38.73 1.23
N ALA A 11 67.99 39.94 1.40
CA ALA A 11 68.58 41.12 0.77
C ALA A 11 69.77 41.60 1.61
N VAL A 12 70.92 41.83 0.97
CA VAL A 12 72.12 42.33 1.63
C VAL A 12 71.85 43.75 2.15
N LEU A 13 71.79 43.92 3.47
CA LEU A 13 71.45 45.21 4.11
C LEU A 13 72.53 46.30 3.97
N VAL A 14 73.76 45.97 3.53
CA VAL A 14 74.82 46.98 3.28
C VAL A 14 75.66 46.62 2.05
N ALA A 15 75.55 47.42 0.98
CA ALA A 15 76.42 47.36 -0.19
C ALA A 15 77.24 48.66 -0.29
N PRO A 16 78.59 48.61 -0.29
CA PRO A 16 79.41 49.81 -0.47
C PRO A 16 79.26 50.36 -1.91
N SER A 17 79.12 51.68 -2.05
CA SER A 17 78.74 52.37 -3.30
C SER A 17 79.74 52.22 -4.46
N LYS A 18 80.98 51.77 -4.20
CA LYS A 18 82.01 51.50 -5.22
C LYS A 18 82.68 50.15 -5.00
N GLU A 19 81.95 49.06 -5.27
CA GLU A 19 82.49 47.70 -5.16
C GLU A 19 83.10 47.20 -6.49
N ARG A 20 84.35 46.71 -6.46
CA ARG A 20 85.02 46.13 -7.64
C ARG A 20 84.24 44.88 -8.12
N ARG A 21 84.02 44.75 -9.45
CA ARG A 21 83.24 43.66 -10.10
C ARG A 21 83.60 42.24 -9.61
N LYS A 22 84.87 41.99 -9.27
CA LYS A 22 85.36 40.70 -8.75
C LYS A 22 84.76 40.34 -7.38
N LEU A 23 84.65 41.30 -6.47
CA LEU A 23 84.08 41.13 -5.12
C LEU A 23 82.56 40.90 -5.19
N ARG A 24 81.86 41.65 -6.06
CA ARG A 24 80.43 41.43 -6.34
C ARG A 24 80.13 40.00 -6.84
N LYS A 25 80.99 39.46 -7.71
CA LYS A 25 80.85 38.09 -8.23
C LYS A 25 81.13 37.02 -7.16
N GLN A 26 82.12 37.24 -6.29
CA GLN A 26 82.39 36.36 -5.15
C GLN A 26 81.25 36.35 -4.14
N ARG A 27 80.68 37.52 -3.82
CA ARG A 27 79.55 37.66 -2.91
C ARG A 27 78.29 36.92 -3.40
N ARG A 28 77.88 37.15 -4.66
CA ARG A 28 76.75 36.41 -5.27
C ARG A 28 76.97 34.90 -5.28
N LYS A 29 78.22 34.45 -5.44
CA LYS A 29 78.56 33.02 -5.40
C LYS A 29 78.47 32.45 -3.98
N ALA A 30 78.81 33.23 -2.95
CA ALA A 30 78.64 32.85 -1.54
C ALA A 30 77.15 32.81 -1.14
N GLU A 31 76.38 33.80 -1.55
CA GLU A 31 74.93 33.86 -1.34
C GLU A 31 74.20 32.68 -2.02
N ALA A 32 74.55 32.38 -3.27
CA ALA A 32 74.01 31.22 -3.98
C ALA A 32 74.37 29.88 -3.30
N ARG A 33 75.56 29.77 -2.69
CA ARG A 33 75.97 28.58 -1.93
C ARG A 33 75.14 28.43 -0.65
N LEU A 34 74.98 29.51 0.12
CA LEU A 34 74.15 29.50 1.33
C LEU A 34 72.69 29.14 1.03
N HIS A 35 72.11 29.70 -0.04
CA HIS A 35 70.75 29.32 -0.47
C HIS A 35 70.64 27.89 -0.97
N ALA A 36 71.69 27.32 -1.55
CA ALA A 36 71.71 25.92 -1.95
C ALA A 36 71.78 25.00 -0.72
N GLU A 37 72.61 25.34 0.27
CA GLU A 37 72.73 24.62 1.54
C GLU A 37 71.43 24.67 2.34
N GLN A 38 70.81 25.84 2.50
CA GLN A 38 69.51 25.98 3.17
C GLN A 38 68.39 25.19 2.48
N ARG A 39 68.34 25.23 1.14
CA ARG A 39 67.37 24.41 0.38
C ARG A 39 67.60 22.92 0.58
N ARG A 40 68.87 22.48 0.61
CA ARG A 40 69.21 21.08 0.85
C ARG A 40 68.83 20.64 2.26
N ALA A 41 69.05 21.48 3.27
CA ALA A 41 68.63 21.23 4.64
C ALA A 41 67.10 21.17 4.78
N ALA A 42 66.37 22.10 4.17
CA ALA A 42 64.91 22.10 4.17
C ALA A 42 64.31 20.87 3.47
N LEU A 43 64.89 20.45 2.34
CA LEU A 43 64.49 19.22 1.64
C LEU A 43 64.79 17.97 2.48
N ALA A 44 65.92 17.92 3.18
CA ALA A 44 66.25 16.81 4.07
C ALA A 44 65.30 16.74 5.27
N ALA A 45 64.99 17.87 5.90
CA ALA A 45 64.02 17.94 7.00
C ALA A 45 62.60 17.54 6.55
N ALA A 46 62.15 18.01 5.39
CA ALA A 46 60.86 17.61 4.83
C ALA A 46 60.81 16.11 4.50
N LYS A 47 61.92 15.53 4.01
CA LYS A 47 62.03 14.10 3.76
C LYS A 47 61.98 13.29 5.05
N ALA A 48 62.70 13.71 6.09
CA ALA A 48 62.69 13.07 7.41
C ALA A 48 61.29 13.08 8.03
N LYS A 49 60.61 14.23 8.01
CA LYS A 49 59.23 14.36 8.49
C LYS A 49 58.26 13.45 7.72
N ALA A 50 58.41 13.37 6.40
CA ALA A 50 57.59 12.47 5.57
C ALA A 50 57.87 10.99 5.84
N GLU A 51 59.11 10.64 6.23
CA GLU A 51 59.49 9.29 6.65
C GLU A 51 58.90 8.95 8.03
N GLU A 52 58.95 9.88 8.99
CA GLU A 52 58.28 9.74 10.30
C GLU A 52 56.76 9.57 10.15
N GLU A 53 56.09 10.43 9.38
CA GLU A 53 54.63 10.31 9.13
C GLU A 53 54.26 8.99 8.42
N ARG A 54 55.17 8.43 7.62
CA ARG A 54 54.99 7.11 6.99
C ARG A 54 55.23 5.98 7.99
N ALA A 55 56.20 6.12 8.89
CA ALA A 55 56.46 5.16 9.95
C ALA A 55 55.30 5.12 10.96
N GLU A 56 54.79 6.28 11.36
CA GLU A 56 53.61 6.41 12.22
C GLU A 56 52.39 5.77 11.55
N ARG A 57 52.11 6.07 10.26
CA ARG A 57 51.03 5.40 9.51
C ARG A 57 51.18 3.88 9.40
N ARG A 58 52.41 3.36 9.40
CA ARG A 58 52.66 1.91 9.41
C ARG A 58 52.47 1.31 10.80
N ALA A 59 52.77 2.06 11.85
CA ALA A 59 52.58 1.65 13.24
C ALA A 59 51.08 1.70 13.66
N THR A 60 50.32 2.65 13.12
CA THR A 60 48.88 2.81 13.40
C THR A 60 48.06 1.83 12.56
N VAL A 61 48.04 0.55 12.94
CA VAL A 61 47.15 -0.46 12.35
C VAL A 61 45.89 -0.56 13.21
N TYR A 62 44.88 0.28 12.92
CA TYR A 62 43.62 0.23 13.66
C TYR A 62 42.72 -0.92 13.17
N LEU A 63 42.64 -1.16 11.85
CA LEU A 63 41.81 -2.22 11.26
C LEU A 63 42.37 -2.73 9.91
N PRO A 64 42.19 -4.02 9.56
CA PRO A 64 42.49 -4.52 8.22
C PRO A 64 41.61 -3.85 7.17
N LYS A 65 42.13 -3.64 5.96
CA LYS A 65 41.38 -3.03 4.84
C LYS A 65 40.07 -3.76 4.47
N SER A 66 39.99 -5.06 4.76
CA SER A 66 38.83 -5.89 4.50
C SER A 66 37.88 -6.03 5.69
N GLY A 67 38.20 -5.42 6.84
CA GLY A 67 37.57 -5.74 8.13
C GLY A 67 38.23 -6.94 8.83
N GLU A 68 37.88 -7.14 10.10
CA GLU A 68 38.42 -8.21 10.95
C GLU A 68 37.84 -9.58 10.59
N PRO A 69 38.61 -10.67 10.72
CA PRO A 69 38.07 -12.01 10.65
C PRO A 69 37.16 -12.30 11.85
N GLY A 70 36.02 -12.96 11.63
CA GLY A 70 35.11 -13.40 12.68
C GLY A 70 33.65 -13.38 12.25
N ALA A 71 32.80 -14.14 12.95
CA ALA A 71 31.35 -14.05 12.76
C ALA A 71 30.87 -12.63 13.07
N ALA A 72 29.97 -12.09 12.24
CA ALA A 72 29.40 -10.74 12.38
C ALA A 72 30.40 -9.57 12.39
N ARG A 73 31.65 -9.75 11.91
CA ARG A 73 32.67 -8.69 11.81
C ARG A 73 32.66 -7.91 10.48
N LEU A 74 31.63 -8.11 9.65
CA LEU A 74 31.39 -7.42 8.37
C LEU A 74 32.59 -7.43 7.39
N ARG A 75 33.40 -8.50 7.43
CA ARG A 75 34.54 -8.65 6.53
C ARG A 75 34.08 -8.73 5.08
N THR A 76 34.50 -7.79 4.24
CA THR A 76 34.12 -7.76 2.82
C THR A 76 35.31 -8.21 1.96
N PRO A 77 35.14 -9.18 1.05
CA PRO A 77 36.24 -9.69 0.20
C PRO A 77 36.67 -8.69 -0.90
N GLY A 78 35.93 -7.59 -1.09
CA GLY A 78 36.20 -6.56 -2.08
C GLY A 78 36.43 -5.17 -1.46
N ARG A 79 36.92 -4.23 -2.28
CA ARG A 79 37.01 -2.82 -1.88
C ARG A 79 35.60 -2.23 -1.86
N PHE A 80 35.14 -1.80 -0.70
CA PHE A 80 33.93 -0.99 -0.57
C PHE A 80 34.13 0.31 -1.36
N HIS A 81 33.44 0.42 -2.50
CA HIS A 81 33.46 1.61 -3.34
C HIS A 81 32.29 2.50 -2.93
N LEU A 82 32.58 3.45 -2.05
CA LEU A 82 31.70 4.60 -1.84
C LEU A 82 32.13 5.75 -2.74
N THR A 83 31.15 6.48 -3.24
CA THR A 83 31.38 7.79 -3.84
C THR A 83 32.06 8.67 -2.80
N ARG A 84 33.22 9.25 -3.15
CA ARG A 84 33.93 10.15 -2.23
C ARG A 84 33.17 11.48 -2.19
N HIS A 85 32.60 11.80 -1.04
CA HIS A 85 32.10 13.14 -0.76
C HIS A 85 33.28 14.02 -0.31
N GLN A 86 33.47 15.16 -0.97
CA GLN A 86 34.48 16.15 -0.61
C GLN A 86 33.80 17.49 -0.38
N ASP A 87 34.02 18.09 0.78
CA ASP A 87 33.53 19.40 1.13
C ASP A 87 34.54 20.12 2.04
N THR A 88 34.30 21.38 2.38
CA THR A 88 35.16 22.16 3.26
C THR A 88 35.04 21.68 4.71
N SER A 89 36.07 21.91 5.53
CA SER A 89 36.04 21.58 6.97
C SER A 89 34.97 22.36 7.75
N ALA A 90 34.45 23.47 7.18
CA ALA A 90 33.31 24.19 7.73
C ALA A 90 31.98 23.42 7.50
N THR A 91 31.85 22.74 6.35
CA THR A 91 30.67 21.93 6.00
C THR A 91 30.72 20.53 6.62
N LEU A 92 31.90 19.92 6.70
CA LEU A 92 32.16 18.58 7.25
C LEU A 92 32.51 18.60 8.75
N ALA A 93 32.15 19.65 9.49
CA ALA A 93 32.39 19.75 10.93
C ALA A 93 31.74 18.60 11.74
N GLY A 94 30.75 17.92 11.15
CA GLY A 94 30.22 16.64 11.60
C GLY A 94 29.77 15.79 10.41
N ALA A 95 30.00 14.49 10.49
CA ALA A 95 29.47 13.51 9.54
C ALA A 95 28.63 12.49 10.33
N TYR A 96 27.37 12.31 9.94
CA TYR A 96 26.50 11.26 10.48
C TYR A 96 26.31 10.18 9.41
N PRO A 97 27.13 9.11 9.42
CA PRO A 97 27.12 8.10 8.35
C PRO A 97 25.91 7.16 8.38
N PHE A 98 25.05 7.25 9.40
CA PHE A 98 23.86 6.42 9.58
C PHE A 98 22.60 7.10 9.05
N VAL A 99 22.63 7.56 7.79
CA VAL A 99 21.47 8.22 7.15
C VAL A 99 20.42 7.20 6.67
N ALA A 100 20.73 5.90 6.75
CA ALA A 100 19.79 4.84 6.43
C ALA A 100 18.81 4.63 7.60
N GLU A 101 17.53 4.89 7.36
CA GLU A 101 16.45 4.54 8.28
C GLU A 101 16.46 3.03 8.57
N GLY A 102 16.08 2.62 9.79
CA GLY A 102 16.02 1.21 10.18
C GLY A 102 14.97 0.37 9.42
N GLY A 103 14.21 1.01 8.52
CA GLY A 103 13.12 0.41 7.77
C GLY A 103 11.96 -0.02 8.67
N LEU A 104 11.08 -0.86 8.12
CA LEU A 104 9.91 -1.39 8.82
C LEU A 104 10.21 -2.64 9.67
N GLY A 105 11.48 -3.01 9.78
CA GLY A 105 11.95 -4.24 10.41
C GLY A 105 11.90 -5.45 9.48
N ALA A 106 12.08 -6.64 10.06
CA ALA A 106 12.11 -7.92 9.33
C ALA A 106 10.82 -8.75 9.46
N ASP A 107 9.89 -8.33 10.32
CA ASP A 107 8.70 -9.10 10.65
C ASP A 107 7.56 -8.83 9.67
N GLY A 108 7.15 -9.87 8.95
CA GLY A 108 6.01 -9.84 8.05
C GLY A 108 6.35 -10.23 6.62
N VAL A 109 5.68 -9.62 5.64
CA VAL A 109 5.78 -10.02 4.24
C VAL A 109 6.86 -9.24 3.50
N PHE A 110 7.87 -9.95 2.99
CA PHE A 110 8.92 -9.35 2.16
C PHE A 110 8.34 -8.81 0.84
N VAL A 111 8.58 -7.52 0.59
CA VAL A 111 8.15 -6.82 -0.62
C VAL A 111 9.33 -6.63 -1.57
N GLY A 112 10.44 -6.09 -1.07
CA GLY A 112 11.60 -5.74 -1.90
C GLY A 112 12.77 -5.25 -1.06
N GLN A 113 13.67 -4.49 -1.68
CA GLN A 113 14.82 -3.90 -0.99
C GLN A 113 14.64 -2.39 -0.89
N ASP A 114 14.96 -1.84 0.28
CA ASP A 114 15.05 -0.40 0.46
C ASP A 114 16.26 0.13 -0.32
N LEU A 115 16.04 1.21 -1.08
CA LEU A 115 17.03 1.72 -2.04
C LEU A 115 18.27 2.31 -1.36
N TYR A 116 18.11 2.89 -0.17
CA TYR A 116 19.17 3.64 0.50
C TYR A 116 19.99 2.77 1.46
N SER A 117 19.31 1.94 2.24
CA SER A 117 19.93 1.02 3.20
C SER A 117 20.39 -0.29 2.55
N GLY A 118 19.80 -0.68 1.41
CA GLY A 118 19.95 -2.02 0.84
C GLY A 118 19.30 -3.13 1.69
N GLY A 119 18.63 -2.75 2.79
CA GLY A 119 17.93 -3.65 3.69
C GLY A 119 16.62 -4.19 3.10
N SER A 120 16.02 -5.16 3.78
CA SER A 120 14.72 -5.69 3.39
C SER A 120 13.60 -4.69 3.65
N PHE A 121 12.80 -4.39 2.62
CA PHE A 121 11.51 -3.73 2.76
C PHE A 121 10.42 -4.79 2.99
N VAL A 122 9.93 -4.84 4.21
CA VAL A 122 8.89 -5.77 4.68
C VAL A 122 7.64 -4.97 5.00
N TYR A 123 6.50 -5.39 4.49
CA TYR A 123 5.23 -4.71 4.75
C TYR A 123 4.17 -5.69 5.23
N ASP A 124 3.57 -5.35 6.35
CA ASP A 124 2.62 -6.21 7.03
C ASP A 124 1.64 -5.36 7.84
N PRO A 125 0.39 -5.19 7.37
CA PRO A 125 -0.47 -4.18 7.97
C PRO A 125 -0.83 -4.52 9.42
N TRP A 126 -0.93 -5.80 9.79
CA TRP A 126 -1.26 -6.18 11.16
C TRP A 126 -0.08 -6.03 12.11
N VAL A 127 1.13 -6.43 11.69
CA VAL A 127 2.35 -6.25 12.50
C VAL A 127 2.65 -4.76 12.69
N LEU A 128 2.56 -3.97 11.63
CA LEU A 128 2.81 -2.52 11.70
C LEU A 128 1.75 -1.80 12.53
N TYR A 129 0.49 -2.23 12.44
CA TYR A 129 -0.59 -1.67 13.26
C TYR A 129 -0.39 -2.02 14.74
N ALA A 130 -0.06 -3.27 15.06
CA ALA A 130 0.22 -3.71 16.43
C ALA A 130 1.42 -2.98 17.06
N ARG A 131 2.39 -2.56 16.24
CA ARG A 131 3.55 -1.75 16.66
C ARG A 131 3.25 -0.25 16.79
N GLY A 132 2.07 0.20 16.37
CA GLY A 132 1.71 1.62 16.36
C GLY A 132 2.41 2.44 15.27
N ILE A 133 3.00 1.79 14.25
CA ILE A 133 3.66 2.47 13.12
C ILE A 133 2.61 3.04 12.15
N ILE A 134 1.51 2.32 11.97
CA ILE A 134 0.35 2.77 11.16
C ILE A 134 -0.91 2.83 12.02
N THR A 135 -1.83 3.71 11.66
CA THR A 135 -3.10 3.92 12.39
C THR A 135 -4.28 3.12 11.83
N ALA A 136 -4.12 2.58 10.62
CA ALA A 136 -5.08 1.71 9.97
C ALA A 136 -4.38 0.70 9.05
N PRO A 137 -4.89 -0.54 8.96
CA PRO A 137 -4.29 -1.61 8.15
C PRO A 137 -4.66 -1.52 6.66
N ASN A 138 -5.47 -0.53 6.26
CA ASN A 138 -5.93 -0.38 4.88
C ASN A 138 -4.81 0.14 3.98
N VAL A 139 -4.73 -0.40 2.76
CA VAL A 139 -3.70 -0.12 1.76
C VAL A 139 -4.35 0.43 0.50
N VAL A 140 -3.68 1.42 -0.08
CA VAL A 140 -3.98 1.94 -1.40
C VAL A 140 -2.79 1.64 -2.31
N LEU A 141 -3.05 0.93 -3.41
CA LEU A 141 -2.06 0.58 -4.42
C LEU A 141 -2.38 1.27 -5.75
N ALA A 142 -1.50 2.21 -6.11
CA ALA A 142 -1.61 3.09 -7.27
C ALA A 142 -0.49 2.84 -8.28
N GLY A 143 -0.72 3.13 -9.56
CA GLY A 143 0.32 3.07 -10.59
C GLY A 143 -0.24 2.93 -12.00
N ILE A 144 0.50 3.35 -13.01
CA ILE A 144 0.05 3.27 -14.40
C ILE A 144 -0.13 1.81 -14.89
N VAL A 145 -0.83 1.63 -16.02
CA VAL A 145 -0.94 0.32 -16.66
C VAL A 145 0.47 -0.22 -16.95
N GLY A 146 0.72 -1.49 -16.63
CA GLY A 146 2.03 -2.12 -16.81
C GLY A 146 3.06 -1.83 -15.72
N SER A 147 2.77 -1.02 -14.69
CA SER A 147 3.72 -0.71 -13.61
C SER A 147 3.95 -1.83 -12.59
N GLY A 148 3.38 -3.02 -12.80
CA GLY A 148 3.51 -4.14 -11.89
C GLY A 148 2.57 -4.15 -10.67
N LYS A 149 1.52 -3.30 -10.63
CA LYS A 149 0.53 -3.28 -9.52
C LYS A 149 -0.04 -4.65 -9.20
N SER A 150 -0.59 -5.32 -10.21
CA SER A 150 -1.20 -6.66 -10.07
C SER A 150 -0.17 -7.67 -9.56
N SER A 151 1.07 -7.63 -10.08
CA SER A 151 2.16 -8.48 -9.59
C SER A 151 2.51 -8.22 -8.12
N LEU A 152 2.58 -6.95 -7.70
CA LEU A 152 2.86 -6.57 -6.32
C LEU A 152 1.73 -7.00 -5.38
N ALA A 153 0.47 -6.71 -5.73
CA ALA A 153 -0.69 -7.12 -4.95
C ALA A 153 -0.73 -8.65 -4.78
N LYS A 154 -0.64 -9.39 -5.89
CA LYS A 154 -0.60 -10.85 -5.91
C LYS A 154 0.53 -11.40 -5.07
N SER A 155 1.73 -10.83 -5.18
CA SER A 155 2.88 -11.24 -4.36
C SER A 155 2.65 -10.97 -2.87
N LEU A 156 2.11 -9.81 -2.52
CA LEU A 156 1.89 -9.44 -1.12
C LEU A 156 0.87 -10.37 -0.45
N TYR A 157 -0.30 -10.54 -1.06
CA TYR A 157 -1.35 -11.34 -0.43
C TYR A 157 -1.00 -12.85 -0.46
N THR A 158 -0.36 -13.37 -1.52
CA THR A 158 0.01 -14.80 -1.57
C THR A 158 1.10 -15.14 -0.56
N ARG A 159 2.14 -14.29 -0.43
CA ARG A 159 3.19 -14.46 0.58
C ARG A 159 2.67 -14.27 2.01
N SER A 160 1.48 -13.68 2.17
CA SER A 160 0.85 -13.54 3.47
C SER A 160 0.15 -14.82 3.94
N LEU A 161 -0.23 -15.73 3.03
CA LEU A 161 -0.95 -16.97 3.35
C LEU A 161 -0.18 -17.88 4.32
N PRO A 162 1.15 -18.12 4.18
CA PRO A 162 1.92 -18.93 5.14
C PRO A 162 1.96 -18.34 6.55
N PHE A 163 1.70 -17.05 6.72
CA PHE A 163 1.57 -16.40 8.04
C PHE A 163 0.18 -16.59 8.66
N GLY A 164 -0.65 -17.49 8.09
CA GLY A 164 -2.00 -17.78 8.59
C GLY A 164 -3.05 -16.75 8.17
N ARG A 165 -2.75 -15.91 7.17
CA ARG A 165 -3.69 -14.92 6.65
C ARG A 165 -4.55 -15.51 5.56
N ARG A 166 -5.75 -14.98 5.44
CA ARG A 166 -6.69 -15.35 4.37
C ARG A 166 -6.88 -14.18 3.42
N VAL A 167 -7.26 -14.49 2.19
CA VAL A 167 -7.40 -13.50 1.12
C VAL A 167 -8.75 -13.61 0.46
N TYR A 168 -9.50 -12.52 0.43
CA TYR A 168 -10.81 -12.46 -0.17
C TYR A 168 -10.83 -11.41 -1.26
N VAL A 169 -11.30 -11.79 -2.45
CA VAL A 169 -11.43 -10.90 -3.61
C VAL A 169 -12.91 -10.80 -3.94
N PRO A 170 -13.63 -9.77 -3.45
CA PRO A 170 -15.08 -9.70 -3.60
C PRO A 170 -15.55 -9.36 -5.01
N GLY A 171 -14.66 -8.89 -5.89
CA GLY A 171 -14.97 -8.68 -7.29
C GLY A 171 -13.72 -8.74 -8.14
N ASP A 172 -13.63 -9.75 -9.00
CA ASP A 172 -12.57 -9.93 -9.98
C ASP A 172 -13.15 -9.81 -11.40
N PRO A 173 -13.26 -8.58 -11.93
CA PRO A 173 -13.85 -8.35 -13.26
C PRO A 173 -13.03 -8.97 -14.40
N LYS A 174 -11.79 -9.36 -14.16
CA LYS A 174 -10.89 -9.92 -15.20
C LYS A 174 -10.60 -11.41 -15.01
N GLY A 175 -11.06 -12.03 -13.92
CA GLY A 175 -10.74 -13.42 -13.57
C GLY A 175 -9.24 -13.62 -13.29
N GLU A 176 -8.52 -12.54 -12.97
CA GLU A 176 -7.07 -12.52 -12.80
C GLU A 176 -6.58 -13.18 -11.50
N HIS A 177 -7.47 -13.30 -10.51
CA HIS A 177 -7.25 -13.90 -9.21
C HIS A 177 -7.73 -15.35 -9.14
N THR A 178 -8.61 -15.78 -10.04
CA THR A 178 -9.14 -17.15 -10.12
C THR A 178 -8.04 -18.22 -10.13
N ALA A 179 -7.04 -18.07 -11.01
CA ALA A 179 -5.94 -19.03 -11.10
C ALA A 179 -5.11 -19.08 -9.80
N VAL A 180 -4.91 -17.93 -9.16
CA VAL A 180 -4.16 -17.85 -7.90
C VAL A 180 -4.94 -18.50 -6.76
N ALA A 181 -6.25 -18.23 -6.66
CA ALA A 181 -7.12 -18.81 -5.64
C ALA A 181 -7.10 -20.34 -5.70
N ASN A 182 -7.22 -20.93 -6.89
CA ASN A 182 -7.17 -22.38 -7.05
C ASN A 182 -5.78 -22.95 -6.73
N ALA A 183 -4.70 -22.25 -7.12
CA ALA A 183 -3.33 -22.71 -6.90
C ALA A 183 -2.95 -22.77 -5.41
N VAL A 184 -3.52 -21.90 -4.58
CA VAL A 184 -3.23 -21.86 -3.13
C VAL A 184 -4.17 -22.75 -2.29
N GLY A 185 -4.98 -23.61 -2.93
CA GLY A 185 -5.98 -24.45 -2.26
C GLY A 185 -7.21 -23.67 -1.78
N GLY A 186 -7.44 -22.49 -2.34
CA GLY A 186 -8.65 -21.70 -2.15
C GLY A 186 -9.74 -22.06 -3.16
N ARG A 187 -10.69 -21.14 -3.36
CA ARG A 187 -11.83 -21.32 -4.25
C ARG A 187 -12.14 -20.08 -5.07
N ALA A 188 -12.34 -20.25 -6.37
CA ALA A 188 -12.95 -19.23 -7.23
C ALA A 188 -14.43 -19.56 -7.46
N ILE A 189 -15.31 -18.60 -7.16
CA ILE A 189 -16.75 -18.69 -7.41
C ILE A 189 -17.02 -17.88 -8.68
N VAL A 190 -17.38 -18.56 -9.76
CA VAL A 190 -17.61 -17.94 -11.06
C VAL A 190 -19.06 -17.53 -11.19
N LEU A 191 -19.28 -16.24 -11.48
CA LEU A 191 -20.57 -15.64 -11.76
C LEU A 191 -20.64 -15.26 -13.25
N GLY A 192 -21.79 -15.49 -13.87
CA GLY A 192 -21.99 -15.28 -15.29
C GLY A 192 -23.38 -15.67 -15.74
N HIS A 193 -23.89 -15.01 -16.77
CA HIS A 193 -25.19 -15.36 -17.36
C HIS A 193 -25.20 -16.83 -17.83
N GLY A 194 -26.31 -17.52 -17.57
CA GLY A 194 -26.47 -18.94 -17.90
C GLY A 194 -25.72 -19.93 -17.00
N LEU A 195 -24.99 -19.44 -15.98
CA LEU A 195 -24.47 -20.30 -14.92
C LEU A 195 -25.55 -20.53 -13.85
N ASN A 196 -25.45 -21.66 -13.14
CA ASN A 196 -26.32 -21.97 -12.02
C ASN A 196 -25.89 -21.28 -10.72
N THR A 197 -24.73 -20.61 -10.72
CA THR A 197 -24.19 -19.93 -9.55
C THR A 197 -24.90 -18.60 -9.34
N ARG A 198 -25.63 -18.49 -8.23
CA ARG A 198 -26.25 -17.26 -7.72
C ARG A 198 -25.72 -16.90 -6.33
N LEU A 199 -25.66 -15.60 -6.05
CA LEU A 199 -25.40 -15.05 -4.72
C LEU A 199 -26.58 -14.16 -4.33
N ASN A 200 -26.99 -14.20 -3.07
CA ASN A 200 -27.98 -13.27 -2.55
C ASN A 200 -27.28 -12.14 -1.79
N PRO A 201 -27.24 -10.91 -2.32
CA PRO A 201 -26.56 -9.80 -1.65
C PRO A 201 -27.31 -9.31 -0.40
N LEU A 202 -28.53 -9.80 -0.15
CA LEU A 202 -29.31 -9.56 1.07
C LEU A 202 -29.11 -10.65 2.14
N ASP A 203 -28.22 -11.61 1.93
CA ASP A 203 -27.93 -12.62 2.96
C ASP A 203 -27.49 -11.95 4.28
N GLU A 204 -27.98 -12.49 5.39
CA GLU A 204 -27.61 -11.99 6.71
C GLU A 204 -26.13 -12.24 7.03
N GLY A 205 -25.58 -13.32 6.48
CA GLY A 205 -24.20 -13.75 6.66
C GLY A 205 -24.00 -14.50 7.98
N HIS A 206 -22.75 -14.55 8.44
CA HIS A 206 -22.43 -15.20 9.71
C HIS A 206 -22.67 -14.23 10.86
N ARG A 207 -23.50 -14.65 11.83
CA ARG A 207 -23.76 -13.88 13.05
C ARG A 207 -22.60 -14.04 14.05
N PRO A 208 -21.89 -12.96 14.41
CA PRO A 208 -20.82 -13.01 15.41
C PRO A 208 -21.32 -13.42 16.80
N SER A 209 -20.48 -14.14 17.54
CA SER A 209 -20.74 -14.46 18.95
C SER A 209 -20.77 -13.17 19.79
N GLY A 210 -21.82 -12.97 20.59
CA GLY A 210 -21.93 -11.85 21.53
C GLY A 210 -22.88 -10.72 21.12
N LEU A 211 -23.45 -10.75 19.92
CA LEU A 211 -24.55 -9.86 19.55
C LEU A 211 -25.90 -10.49 19.96
N SER A 212 -26.79 -9.68 20.54
CA SER A 212 -28.19 -10.10 20.77
C SER A 212 -28.99 -10.20 19.47
N ASP A 213 -30.11 -10.92 19.47
CA ASP A 213 -30.96 -11.11 18.29
C ASP A 213 -31.41 -9.76 17.72
N ALA A 214 -31.80 -8.84 18.60
CA ALA A 214 -32.23 -7.50 18.23
C ALA A 214 -31.11 -6.65 17.61
N GLN A 215 -29.90 -6.72 18.17
CA GLN A 215 -28.74 -6.00 17.62
C GLN A 215 -28.32 -6.55 16.25
N TRP A 216 -28.35 -7.88 16.10
CA TRP A 216 -28.08 -8.54 14.83
C TRP A 216 -29.10 -8.13 13.77
N ALA A 217 -30.39 -8.26 14.09
CA ALA A 217 -31.48 -7.87 13.19
C ALA A 217 -31.38 -6.40 12.75
N SER A 218 -31.07 -5.49 13.68
CA SER A 218 -30.86 -4.07 13.38
C SER A 218 -29.66 -3.85 12.43
N THR A 219 -28.55 -4.57 12.67
CA THR A 219 -27.34 -4.48 11.85
C THR A 219 -27.58 -5.03 10.43
N VAL A 220 -28.28 -6.17 10.32
CA VAL A 220 -28.66 -6.76 9.03
C VAL A 220 -29.61 -5.83 8.28
N ALA A 221 -30.63 -5.27 8.95
CA ALA A 221 -31.59 -4.36 8.34
C ALA A 221 -30.91 -3.08 7.83
N ALA A 222 -30.00 -2.48 8.60
CA ALA A 222 -29.21 -1.33 8.17
C ALA A 222 -28.39 -1.63 6.91
N ARG A 223 -27.65 -2.73 6.90
CA ARG A 223 -26.85 -3.15 5.74
C ARG A 223 -27.69 -3.38 4.49
N ARG A 224 -28.84 -4.05 4.62
CA ARG A 224 -29.77 -4.30 3.51
C ARG A 224 -30.31 -2.99 2.94
N ARG A 225 -30.74 -2.06 3.80
CA ARG A 225 -31.18 -0.71 3.36
C ARG A 225 -30.08 0.05 2.65
N ASP A 226 -28.88 0.11 3.23
CA ASP A 226 -27.75 0.84 2.66
C ASP A 226 -27.36 0.28 1.29
N LEU A 227 -27.37 -1.05 1.13
CA LEU A 227 -27.15 -1.69 -0.15
C LEU A 227 -28.24 -1.29 -1.17
N ILE A 228 -29.52 -1.51 -0.85
CA ILE A 228 -30.62 -1.25 -1.80
C ILE A 228 -30.65 0.23 -2.19
N GLY A 229 -30.45 1.14 -1.22
CA GLY A 229 -30.35 2.57 -1.46
C GLY A 229 -29.20 2.92 -2.39
N ALA A 230 -28.00 2.36 -2.15
CA ALA A 230 -26.83 2.61 -2.99
C ALA A 230 -27.01 2.05 -4.42
N LEU A 231 -27.65 0.89 -4.57
CA LEU A 231 -27.99 0.32 -5.87
C LEU A 231 -28.99 1.20 -6.62
N ALA A 232 -30.06 1.63 -5.94
CA ALA A 232 -31.08 2.49 -6.51
C ALA A 232 -30.53 3.85 -6.96
N GLU A 233 -29.76 4.54 -6.10
CA GLU A 233 -29.12 5.82 -6.45
C GLU A 233 -28.19 5.68 -7.67
N THR A 234 -27.46 4.57 -7.74
CA THR A 234 -26.52 4.30 -8.83
C THR A 234 -27.24 4.10 -10.16
N VAL A 235 -28.33 3.32 -10.19
CA VAL A 235 -29.09 3.06 -11.42
C VAL A 235 -29.92 4.27 -11.84
N LEU A 236 -30.46 5.02 -10.88
CA LEU A 236 -31.21 6.26 -11.13
C LEU A 236 -30.29 7.43 -11.53
N ALA A 237 -28.98 7.33 -11.26
CA ALA A 237 -27.99 8.40 -11.43
C ALA A 237 -28.37 9.71 -10.69
N ARG A 238 -29.04 9.58 -9.54
CA ARG A 238 -29.40 10.70 -8.64
C ARG A 238 -29.61 10.20 -7.22
N GLY A 239 -29.65 11.13 -6.27
CA GLY A 239 -30.07 10.82 -4.89
C GLY A 239 -31.53 10.39 -4.83
N LEU A 240 -31.86 9.58 -3.82
CA LEU A 240 -33.22 9.19 -3.50
C LEU A 240 -33.96 10.31 -2.78
N SER A 241 -35.26 10.42 -3.05
CA SER A 241 -36.15 11.28 -2.29
C SER A 241 -36.53 10.65 -0.94
N PRO A 242 -37.01 11.42 0.05
CA PRO A 242 -37.51 10.88 1.31
C PRO A 242 -38.64 9.86 1.13
N LEU A 243 -39.48 10.04 0.11
CA LEU A 243 -40.58 9.14 -0.20
C LEU A 243 -40.07 7.82 -0.78
N GLU A 244 -39.07 7.86 -1.66
CA GLU A 244 -38.43 6.65 -2.20
C GLU A 244 -37.68 5.86 -1.10
N HIS A 245 -37.03 6.56 -0.16
CA HIS A 245 -36.46 5.92 1.03
C HIS A 245 -37.52 5.19 1.86
N THR A 246 -38.68 5.83 2.04
CA THR A 246 -39.81 5.24 2.78
C THR A 246 -40.37 4.02 2.06
N ALA A 247 -40.53 4.09 0.73
CA ALA A 247 -40.99 2.97 -0.08
C ALA A 247 -40.03 1.77 0.01
N ILE A 248 -38.72 1.99 -0.09
CA ILE A 248 -37.71 0.93 0.09
C ILE A 248 -37.78 0.33 1.49
N ASP A 249 -37.88 1.15 2.54
CA ASP A 249 -37.87 0.68 3.93
C ASP A 249 -39.10 -0.18 4.26
N ILE A 250 -40.29 0.26 3.84
CA ILE A 250 -41.53 -0.50 4.02
C ILE A 250 -41.47 -1.81 3.24
N ALA A 251 -41.06 -1.77 1.98
CA ALA A 251 -40.95 -2.96 1.14
C ALA A 251 -39.94 -3.97 1.68
N LEU A 252 -38.76 -3.50 2.12
CA LEU A 252 -37.75 -4.35 2.72
C LEU A 252 -38.24 -4.98 4.02
N THR A 253 -38.86 -4.18 4.90
CA THR A 253 -39.40 -4.66 6.18
C THR A 253 -40.45 -5.74 5.95
N GLN A 254 -41.36 -5.53 4.99
CA GLN A 254 -42.36 -6.53 4.62
C GLN A 254 -41.71 -7.79 4.05
N THR A 255 -40.74 -7.65 3.13
CA THR A 255 -40.02 -8.78 2.53
C THR A 255 -39.37 -9.67 3.58
N VAL A 256 -38.70 -9.06 4.56
CA VAL A 256 -38.01 -9.76 5.65
C VAL A 256 -39.01 -10.42 6.61
N TRP A 257 -40.20 -9.84 6.78
CA TRP A 257 -41.23 -10.40 7.64
C TRP A 257 -41.91 -11.64 7.01
N GLU A 258 -42.10 -11.63 5.69
CA GLU A 258 -42.82 -12.69 4.97
C GLU A 258 -41.93 -13.86 4.53
N ASN A 259 -40.60 -13.70 4.53
CA ASN A 259 -39.67 -14.66 3.94
C ASN A 259 -38.47 -14.94 4.84
N ASP A 260 -38.14 -16.22 5.02
CA ASP A 260 -36.92 -16.64 5.73
C ASP A 260 -35.64 -16.21 4.98
N VAL A 261 -35.67 -16.24 3.64
CA VAL A 261 -34.55 -15.84 2.78
C VAL A 261 -35.01 -14.70 1.86
N PRO A 262 -34.89 -13.44 2.30
CA PRO A 262 -35.27 -12.29 1.50
C PRO A 262 -34.30 -12.12 0.32
N ILE A 263 -34.85 -11.98 -0.89
CA ILE A 263 -34.09 -11.75 -2.13
C ILE A 263 -34.52 -10.43 -2.77
N LEU A 264 -33.63 -9.84 -3.57
CA LEU A 264 -33.85 -8.53 -4.17
C LEU A 264 -35.14 -8.43 -5.02
N PRO A 265 -35.54 -9.44 -5.83
CA PRO A 265 -36.80 -9.39 -6.57
C PRO A 265 -38.03 -9.22 -5.68
N MET A 266 -38.08 -9.88 -4.52
CA MET A 266 -39.22 -9.74 -3.60
C MET A 266 -39.36 -8.31 -3.09
N VAL A 267 -38.23 -7.66 -2.77
CA VAL A 267 -38.24 -6.24 -2.36
C VAL A 267 -38.76 -5.37 -3.50
N VAL A 268 -38.32 -5.62 -4.74
CA VAL A 268 -38.79 -4.89 -5.92
C VAL A 268 -40.30 -5.08 -6.12
N ASP A 269 -40.80 -6.29 -5.95
CA ASP A 269 -42.23 -6.58 -6.08
C ASP A 269 -43.04 -5.81 -5.02
N HIS A 270 -42.57 -5.76 -3.77
CA HIS A 270 -43.22 -4.96 -2.72
C HIS A 270 -43.10 -3.44 -2.92
N ILE A 271 -42.07 -2.94 -3.60
CA ILE A 271 -41.98 -1.53 -3.99
C ILE A 271 -43.02 -1.20 -5.06
N LEU A 272 -43.18 -2.07 -6.05
CA LEU A 272 -44.10 -1.85 -7.19
C LEU A 272 -45.57 -2.17 -6.86
N ALA A 273 -45.81 -3.09 -5.92
CA ALA A 273 -47.12 -3.51 -5.46
C ALA A 273 -47.13 -3.67 -3.92
N PRO A 274 -47.15 -2.56 -3.16
CA PRO A 274 -47.17 -2.61 -1.71
C PRO A 274 -48.49 -3.19 -1.20
N SER A 275 -48.42 -4.02 -0.14
CA SER A 275 -49.63 -4.68 0.41
C SER A 275 -50.57 -3.74 1.17
N LYS A 276 -50.01 -2.68 1.76
CA LYS A 276 -50.73 -1.69 2.58
C LYS A 276 -50.65 -0.32 1.92
N ASP A 277 -51.38 -0.15 0.83
CA ASP A 277 -51.40 1.09 0.04
C ASP A 277 -52.81 1.42 -0.44
N ALA A 278 -53.70 1.73 0.51
CA ALA A 278 -55.12 1.91 0.24
C ALA A 278 -55.42 3.09 -0.72
N ASP A 279 -54.55 4.10 -0.75
CA ASP A 279 -54.68 5.27 -1.62
C ASP A 279 -53.71 5.29 -2.81
N GLY A 280 -52.92 4.21 -3.00
CA GLY A 280 -52.00 4.05 -4.14
C GLY A 280 -50.76 4.93 -4.10
N ARG A 281 -50.57 5.70 -3.01
CA ARG A 281 -49.49 6.70 -2.93
C ARG A 281 -48.15 6.05 -2.75
N LEU A 282 -48.06 4.97 -1.97
CA LEU A 282 -46.79 4.29 -1.73
C LEU A 282 -46.26 3.64 -3.01
N ALA A 283 -47.14 3.05 -3.83
CA ALA A 283 -46.80 2.51 -5.13
C ALA A 283 -46.33 3.61 -6.10
N GLU A 284 -47.01 4.76 -6.14
CA GLU A 284 -46.60 5.91 -6.97
C GLU A 284 -45.24 6.47 -6.53
N ASP A 285 -45.03 6.66 -5.22
CA ASP A 285 -43.79 7.15 -4.63
C ASP A 285 -42.61 6.20 -4.90
N GLY A 286 -42.86 4.89 -4.90
CA GLY A 286 -41.88 3.84 -5.17
C GLY A 286 -41.67 3.52 -6.65
N ARG A 287 -42.53 3.98 -7.56
CA ARG A 287 -42.60 3.47 -8.95
C ARG A 287 -41.29 3.58 -9.72
N LEU A 288 -40.63 4.74 -9.63
CA LEU A 288 -39.38 4.98 -10.35
C LEU A 288 -38.25 4.11 -9.82
N VAL A 289 -38.10 4.02 -8.50
CA VAL A 289 -37.06 3.20 -7.87
C VAL A 289 -37.33 1.71 -8.05
N GLY A 290 -38.59 1.29 -8.00
CA GLY A 290 -39.01 -0.08 -8.29
C GLY A 290 -38.63 -0.50 -9.71
N HIS A 291 -38.89 0.34 -10.72
CA HIS A 291 -38.47 0.04 -12.10
C HIS A 291 -36.95 0.06 -12.30
N ALA A 292 -36.23 0.97 -11.63
CA ALA A 292 -34.77 1.00 -11.68
C ALA A 292 -34.16 -0.29 -11.11
N LEU A 293 -34.62 -0.73 -9.94
CA LEU A 293 -34.16 -1.98 -9.33
C LEU A 293 -34.65 -3.22 -10.11
N ARG A 294 -35.87 -3.19 -10.69
CA ARG A 294 -36.38 -4.26 -11.55
C ARG A 294 -35.49 -4.52 -12.75
N ARG A 295 -34.94 -3.46 -13.36
CA ARG A 295 -33.99 -3.60 -14.47
C ARG A 295 -32.73 -4.37 -14.07
N LEU A 296 -32.26 -4.23 -12.82
CA LEU A 296 -31.13 -5.02 -12.33
C LEU A 296 -31.49 -6.50 -12.22
N VAL A 297 -32.61 -6.83 -11.58
CA VAL A 297 -32.93 -8.24 -11.25
C VAL A 297 -33.60 -9.03 -12.36
N ALA A 298 -34.44 -8.39 -13.18
CA ALA A 298 -35.19 -9.05 -14.26
C ALA A 298 -34.63 -8.71 -15.65
N GLY A 299 -33.59 -7.88 -15.72
CA GLY A 299 -32.93 -7.45 -16.96
C GLY A 299 -31.45 -7.78 -16.93
N ASP A 300 -30.64 -6.74 -16.69
CA ASP A 300 -29.19 -6.76 -16.93
C ASP A 300 -28.46 -7.83 -16.09
N LEU A 301 -28.81 -8.00 -14.80
CA LEU A 301 -28.17 -8.96 -13.88
C LEU A 301 -29.06 -10.17 -13.54
N ALA A 302 -30.02 -10.48 -14.41
CA ALA A 302 -30.89 -11.64 -14.24
C ALA A 302 -30.08 -12.94 -14.15
N GLY A 303 -30.45 -13.80 -13.20
CA GLY A 303 -29.77 -15.05 -12.91
C GLY A 303 -28.51 -14.93 -12.04
N LEU A 304 -28.11 -13.74 -11.58
CA LEU A 304 -26.92 -13.54 -10.72
C LEU A 304 -27.27 -13.25 -9.26
N PHE A 305 -28.23 -12.34 -9.04
CA PHE A 305 -28.62 -11.83 -7.71
C PHE A 305 -30.13 -11.90 -7.44
N ASP A 306 -30.85 -12.66 -8.25
CA ASP A 306 -32.31 -12.75 -8.27
C ASP A 306 -32.86 -13.97 -7.53
N GLY A 307 -32.03 -14.64 -6.72
CA GLY A 307 -32.44 -15.81 -5.96
C GLY A 307 -31.53 -16.10 -4.77
N PRO A 308 -31.86 -17.13 -3.97
CA PRO A 308 -31.04 -17.57 -2.85
C PRO A 308 -29.60 -17.92 -3.28
N SER A 309 -28.64 -17.68 -2.39
CA SER A 309 -27.25 -18.08 -2.59
C SER A 309 -27.16 -19.58 -2.83
N THR A 310 -26.50 -19.96 -3.92
CA THR A 310 -26.24 -21.37 -4.28
C THR A 310 -24.91 -21.88 -3.74
N VAL A 311 -24.10 -20.97 -3.20
CA VAL A 311 -22.79 -21.24 -2.62
C VAL A 311 -22.75 -20.63 -1.24
N ALA A 312 -22.19 -21.36 -0.27
CA ALA A 312 -21.90 -20.84 1.06
C ALA A 312 -20.46 -20.31 1.10
N PHE A 313 -20.25 -19.20 1.82
CA PHE A 313 -18.92 -18.69 2.11
C PHE A 313 -18.22 -19.61 3.11
N ASP A 314 -17.05 -20.14 2.75
CA ASP A 314 -16.24 -20.96 3.64
C ASP A 314 -15.06 -20.12 4.18
N PRO A 315 -15.16 -19.59 5.42
CA PRO A 315 -14.12 -18.75 5.98
C PRO A 315 -12.83 -19.50 6.27
N SER A 316 -12.80 -20.84 6.22
CA SER A 316 -11.61 -21.65 6.49
C SER A 316 -10.62 -21.67 5.33
N LEU A 317 -11.09 -21.38 4.11
CA LEU A 317 -10.25 -21.41 2.91
C LEU A 317 -9.19 -20.32 2.94
N PRO A 318 -7.96 -20.60 2.43
CA PRO A 318 -6.88 -19.62 2.41
C PRO A 318 -7.19 -18.45 1.47
N MET A 319 -7.96 -18.69 0.40
CA MET A 319 -8.34 -17.66 -0.54
C MET A 319 -9.72 -17.92 -1.14
N ILE A 320 -10.55 -16.86 -1.26
CA ILE A 320 -11.80 -16.89 -2.03
C ILE A 320 -11.81 -15.73 -3.02
N SER A 321 -12.16 -15.99 -4.27
CA SER A 321 -12.32 -14.97 -5.31
C SER A 321 -13.68 -15.10 -5.99
N LEU A 322 -14.38 -13.97 -6.18
CA LEU A 322 -15.59 -13.88 -6.98
C LEU A 322 -15.22 -13.44 -8.40
N ASP A 323 -15.22 -14.40 -9.32
CA ASP A 323 -14.87 -14.19 -10.72
C ASP A 323 -16.08 -13.64 -11.47
N LEU A 324 -15.94 -12.40 -11.93
CA LEU A 324 -16.97 -11.64 -12.64
C LEU A 324 -16.63 -11.52 -14.14
N SER A 325 -15.58 -12.20 -14.63
CA SER A 325 -15.09 -12.08 -16.00
C SER A 325 -16.08 -12.49 -17.08
N ARG A 326 -17.10 -13.27 -16.72
CA ARG A 326 -18.15 -13.75 -17.62
C ARG A 326 -19.37 -12.83 -17.68
N VAL A 327 -19.38 -11.75 -16.91
CA VAL A 327 -20.42 -10.72 -16.93
C VAL A 327 -19.87 -9.51 -17.69
N THR A 328 -19.88 -9.60 -19.03
CA THR A 328 -19.35 -8.55 -19.91
C THR A 328 -20.39 -7.47 -20.15
N GLU A 329 -20.44 -6.44 -19.30
CA GLU A 329 -21.41 -5.36 -19.40
C GLU A 329 -20.83 -3.95 -19.09
N ASN A 330 -21.68 -2.94 -19.25
CA ASN A 330 -21.45 -1.52 -18.96
C ASN A 330 -20.70 -1.29 -17.63
N SER A 331 -19.85 -0.27 -17.54
CA SER A 331 -19.10 0.10 -16.32
C SER A 331 -20.00 0.22 -15.10
N THR A 332 -21.19 0.81 -15.23
CA THR A 332 -22.15 0.94 -14.12
C THR A 332 -22.63 -0.42 -13.61
N LEU A 333 -22.88 -1.38 -14.51
CA LEU A 333 -23.36 -2.71 -14.16
C LEU A 333 -22.26 -3.53 -13.48
N ILE A 334 -21.01 -3.40 -13.94
CA ILE A 334 -19.85 -3.97 -13.24
C ILE A 334 -19.73 -3.40 -11.83
N SER A 335 -19.91 -2.08 -11.64
CA SER A 335 -19.86 -1.46 -10.31
C SER A 335 -20.97 -1.96 -9.38
N VAL A 336 -22.18 -2.14 -9.90
CA VAL A 336 -23.30 -2.74 -9.16
C VAL A 336 -22.99 -4.20 -8.81
N LEU A 337 -22.53 -5.00 -9.77
CA LEU A 337 -22.16 -6.41 -9.60
C LEU A 337 -21.06 -6.58 -8.55
N MET A 338 -20.01 -5.75 -8.60
CA MET A 338 -18.95 -5.70 -7.59
C MET A 338 -19.50 -5.34 -6.22
N THR A 339 -20.45 -4.39 -6.15
CA THR A 339 -21.06 -3.99 -4.87
C THR A 339 -21.90 -5.11 -4.26
N CYS A 340 -22.74 -5.78 -5.05
CA CYS A 340 -23.55 -6.92 -4.60
C CYS A 340 -22.66 -8.09 -4.14
N SER A 341 -21.63 -8.41 -4.92
CA SER A 341 -20.65 -9.46 -4.61
C SER A 341 -19.87 -9.13 -3.32
N SER A 342 -19.47 -7.87 -3.15
CA SER A 342 -18.87 -7.37 -1.93
C SER A 342 -19.82 -7.45 -0.74
N ALA A 343 -21.08 -7.06 -0.90
CA ALA A 343 -22.08 -7.13 0.17
C ALA A 343 -22.28 -8.56 0.70
N TRP A 344 -22.41 -9.52 -0.22
CA TRP A 344 -22.50 -10.93 0.14
C TRP A 344 -21.26 -11.40 0.91
N MET A 345 -20.06 -11.10 0.40
CA MET A 345 -18.82 -11.52 1.04
C MET A 345 -18.60 -10.85 2.39
N GLU A 346 -18.77 -9.53 2.48
CA GLU A 346 -18.67 -8.74 3.71
C GLU A 346 -19.61 -9.25 4.81
N SER A 347 -20.79 -9.74 4.44
CA SER A 347 -21.73 -10.33 5.41
C SER A 347 -21.17 -11.53 6.15
N ALA A 348 -20.26 -12.29 5.52
CA ALA A 348 -19.60 -13.44 6.12
C ALA A 348 -18.33 -13.06 6.91
N LEU A 349 -17.89 -11.80 6.86
CA LEU A 349 -16.63 -11.34 7.46
C LEU A 349 -16.80 -10.60 8.79
N LEU A 350 -18.01 -10.54 9.34
CA LEU A 350 -18.32 -9.77 10.54
C LEU A 350 -17.86 -10.40 11.86
N ASP A 351 -17.24 -11.58 11.85
CA ASP A 351 -16.70 -12.20 13.07
C ASP A 351 -15.34 -11.56 13.45
N PRO A 352 -15.21 -10.91 14.63
CA PRO A 352 -13.92 -10.43 15.14
C PRO A 352 -12.89 -11.55 15.34
N ASN A 353 -13.34 -12.78 15.59
CA ASN A 353 -12.48 -13.94 15.78
C ASN A 353 -12.11 -14.64 14.46
N GLY A 354 -12.57 -14.14 13.32
CA GLY A 354 -12.30 -14.71 12.00
C GLY A 354 -10.85 -14.57 11.49
N GLY A 355 -9.95 -14.03 12.32
CA GLY A 355 -8.52 -13.91 12.03
C GLY A 355 -8.13 -12.73 11.14
N GLN A 356 -6.86 -12.73 10.71
CA GLN A 356 -6.29 -11.67 9.87
C GLN A 356 -6.58 -11.94 8.39
N ARG A 357 -7.31 -11.02 7.74
CA ARG A 357 -7.88 -11.23 6.40
C ARG A 357 -7.63 -10.05 5.49
N TRP A 358 -7.07 -10.30 4.31
CA TRP A 358 -7.05 -9.34 3.22
C TRP A 358 -8.40 -9.31 2.51
N VAL A 359 -8.90 -8.12 2.21
CA VAL A 359 -9.99 -7.91 1.27
C VAL A 359 -9.48 -7.05 0.12
N ILE A 360 -9.38 -7.64 -1.07
CA ILE A 360 -8.76 -7.02 -2.24
C ILE A 360 -9.85 -6.50 -3.18
N TYR A 361 -9.87 -5.19 -3.36
CA TYR A 361 -10.75 -4.51 -4.30
C TYR A 361 -9.94 -4.13 -5.54
N ASP A 362 -9.96 -5.02 -6.54
CA ASP A 362 -9.33 -4.74 -7.84
C ASP A 362 -10.25 -3.89 -8.73
N GLU A 363 -9.66 -3.05 -9.58
CA GLU A 363 -10.37 -2.12 -10.47
C GLU A 363 -11.40 -1.22 -9.74
N ALA A 364 -11.13 -0.89 -8.48
CA ALA A 364 -12.09 -0.19 -7.62
C ALA A 364 -12.36 1.27 -8.02
N TRP A 365 -11.57 1.83 -8.95
CA TRP A 365 -11.85 3.13 -9.59
C TRP A 365 -13.26 3.15 -10.22
N ARG A 366 -13.79 2.00 -10.64
CA ARG A 366 -15.17 1.88 -11.16
C ARG A 366 -16.22 2.27 -10.11
N LEU A 367 -15.94 2.00 -8.84
CA LEU A 367 -16.80 2.42 -7.72
C LEU A 367 -16.66 3.92 -7.46
N MET A 368 -15.51 4.52 -7.78
CA MET A 368 -15.22 5.94 -7.51
C MET A 368 -16.12 6.89 -8.29
N SER A 369 -16.60 6.45 -9.47
CA SER A 369 -17.58 7.21 -10.26
C SER A 369 -18.99 7.26 -9.65
N HIS A 370 -19.25 6.49 -8.58
CA HIS A 370 -20.57 6.38 -7.96
C HIS A 370 -20.50 6.70 -6.46
N PRO A 371 -20.78 7.95 -6.07
CA PRO A 371 -20.69 8.39 -4.66
C PRO A 371 -21.48 7.53 -3.68
N ALA A 372 -22.63 6.98 -4.10
CA ALA A 372 -23.46 6.11 -3.28
C ALA A 372 -22.74 4.80 -2.90
N LEU A 373 -22.08 4.17 -3.87
CA LEU A 373 -21.30 2.93 -3.66
C LEU A 373 -20.08 3.21 -2.77
N LEU A 374 -19.41 4.36 -2.96
CA LEU A 374 -18.30 4.77 -2.12
C LEU A 374 -18.68 5.02 -0.66
N ARG A 375 -19.81 5.70 -0.41
CA ARG A 375 -20.29 5.92 0.97
C ARG A 375 -20.50 4.61 1.70
N ARG A 376 -21.10 3.63 1.03
CA ARG A 376 -21.27 2.26 1.56
C ARG A 376 -19.92 1.61 1.85
N MET A 377 -18.96 1.71 0.91
CA MET A 377 -17.62 1.14 1.08
C MET A 377 -16.87 1.78 2.26
N ASP A 378 -16.90 3.11 2.41
CA ASP A 378 -16.24 3.83 3.52
C ASP A 378 -16.78 3.39 4.88
N ALA A 379 -18.10 3.22 5.00
CA ALA A 379 -18.74 2.75 6.23
C ALA A 379 -18.20 1.37 6.65
N HIS A 380 -18.05 0.44 5.70
CA HIS A 380 -17.48 -0.89 5.96
C HIS A 380 -15.99 -0.80 6.34
N TRP A 381 -15.23 0.04 5.63
CA TRP A 381 -13.79 0.18 5.82
C TRP A 381 -13.40 0.74 7.19
N ARG A 382 -14.24 1.59 7.78
CA ARG A 382 -14.05 2.10 9.15
C ARG A 382 -14.09 1.00 10.19
N LEU A 383 -14.90 -0.04 9.95
CA LEU A 383 -15.09 -1.18 10.84
C LEU A 383 -14.04 -2.28 10.64
N ALA A 384 -13.31 -2.28 9.51
CA ALA A 384 -12.33 -3.31 9.15
C ALA A 384 -11.31 -3.62 10.26
N ARG A 385 -10.86 -2.59 11.00
CA ARG A 385 -9.93 -2.73 12.12
C ARG A 385 -10.45 -3.65 13.22
N HIS A 386 -11.73 -3.53 13.57
CA HIS A 386 -12.35 -4.34 14.61
C HIS A 386 -12.41 -5.81 14.23
N TYR A 387 -12.55 -6.10 12.93
CA TYR A 387 -12.63 -7.45 12.39
C TYR A 387 -11.27 -8.00 11.95
N GLY A 388 -10.14 -7.33 12.22
CA GLY A 388 -8.83 -7.80 11.75
C GLY A 388 -8.72 -7.85 10.21
N ILE A 389 -9.48 -7.03 9.50
CA ILE A 389 -9.47 -6.92 8.04
C ILE A 389 -8.50 -5.82 7.61
N ALA A 390 -7.69 -6.13 6.60
CA ALA A 390 -6.89 -5.17 5.86
C ALA A 390 -7.48 -5.05 4.44
N ASN A 391 -8.07 -3.89 4.11
CA ASN A 391 -8.58 -3.66 2.77
C ASN A 391 -7.45 -3.17 1.85
N MET A 392 -7.37 -3.68 0.63
CA MET A 392 -6.46 -3.16 -0.40
C MET A 392 -7.27 -2.64 -1.59
N LEU A 393 -7.17 -1.34 -1.85
CA LEU A 393 -7.71 -0.71 -3.07
C LEU A 393 -6.64 -0.72 -4.16
N ILE A 394 -6.97 -1.22 -5.36
CA ILE A 394 -6.07 -1.16 -6.51
C ILE A 394 -6.66 -0.24 -7.58
N PHE A 395 -5.91 0.78 -8.00
CA PHE A 395 -6.30 1.70 -9.08
C PHE A 395 -5.16 2.03 -10.03
N HIS A 396 -5.51 2.57 -11.19
CA HIS A 396 -4.56 2.94 -12.24
C HIS A 396 -4.08 4.38 -12.10
N LYS A 397 -4.98 5.36 -12.11
CA LYS A 397 -4.64 6.76 -11.87
C LYS A 397 -5.51 7.33 -10.74
N LEU A 398 -4.98 8.30 -10.02
CA LEU A 398 -5.73 9.06 -9.01
C LEU A 398 -6.75 10.03 -9.64
N THR A 399 -6.62 10.30 -10.93
CA THR A 399 -7.56 11.13 -11.70
C THR A 399 -8.79 10.36 -12.16
N ASP A 400 -8.73 9.03 -12.11
CA ASP A 400 -9.87 8.15 -12.37
C ASP A 400 -10.78 8.15 -11.14
#